data_AF-A0A0S8EPD5-F1
#
_entry.id   AF-A0A0S8EPD5-F1
#
_cell.length_a   1.000
_cell.length_b   1.000
_cell.length_c   1.000
_cell.angle_alpha   90.00
_cell.angle_beta   90.00
_cell.angle_gamma   90.00
#
_symmetry.space_group_name_H-M   'P 1'
#
loop_
_entity.id
_entity.type
_entity.pdbx_description
1 polymer ?
#
loop_
_entity_poly.entity_id
_entity_poly.type
_entity_poly.pdbx_seq_one_letter_code
_entity_poly.pdbx_strand_id
1 'polypeptide(L)'
;MTEDELWDLWEQEAAAALHAKESGTMVCVYKVAAQRRVVMIVDVPNHDFFDKLGMGMMPMRNIFEVEEILPLREYESFAEDVKRRWSA
;
A
#
# COMPACT_ATOMS: atom_id res chain seq x y z
N MET A 1 -10.84 -7.25 -22.09
CA MET A 1 -11.56 -7.02 -20.85
C MET A 1 -12.80 -6.20 -21.17
N THR A 2 -13.98 -6.71 -20.87
CA THR A 2 -15.24 -5.96 -20.94
C THR A 2 -15.34 -5.00 -19.75
N GLU A 3 -16.36 -4.14 -19.75
CA GLU A 3 -16.61 -3.26 -18.60
C GLU A 3 -17.01 -4.06 -17.35
N ASP A 4 -17.86 -5.06 -17.50
CA ASP A 4 -18.29 -5.93 -16.38
C ASP A 4 -17.09 -6.70 -15.78
N GLU A 5 -16.22 -7.27 -16.63
CA GLU A 5 -15.00 -7.96 -16.17
C GLU A 5 -14.07 -7.01 -15.38
N LEU A 6 -14.06 -5.73 -15.75
CA LEU A 6 -13.28 -4.73 -15.04
C LEU A 6 -13.90 -4.39 -13.67
N TRP A 7 -15.23 -4.31 -13.60
CA TRP A 7 -15.95 -4.09 -12.34
C TRP A 7 -15.76 -5.26 -11.37
N ASP A 8 -15.82 -6.49 -11.86
CA ASP A 8 -15.56 -7.70 -11.06
C ASP A 8 -14.15 -7.68 -10.45
N LEU A 9 -13.14 -7.28 -11.23
CA LEU A 9 -11.77 -7.14 -10.72
C LEU A 9 -11.67 -6.01 -9.69
N TRP A 10 -12.41 -4.92 -9.84
CA TRP A 10 -12.42 -3.82 -8.86
C TRP A 10 -13.04 -4.25 -7.54
N GLU A 11 -14.10 -5.06 -7.59
CA GLU A 11 -14.72 -5.63 -6.40
C GLU A 11 -13.75 -6.54 -5.65
N GLN A 12 -13.02 -7.40 -6.38
CA GLN A 12 -11.97 -8.25 -5.80
C GLN A 12 -10.84 -7.43 -5.18
N GLU A 13 -10.38 -6.38 -5.87
CA GLU A 13 -9.33 -5.49 -5.37
C GLU A 13 -9.77 -4.77 -4.08
N ALA A 14 -11.00 -4.24 -4.06
CA ALA A 14 -11.57 -3.60 -2.90
C ALA A 14 -11.68 -4.56 -1.71
N ALA A 15 -12.17 -5.79 -1.94
CA ALA A 15 -12.26 -6.81 -0.90
C ALA A 15 -10.88 -7.20 -0.35
N ALA A 16 -9.89 -7.39 -1.22
CA ALA A 16 -8.52 -7.70 -0.83
C ALA A 16 -7.90 -6.57 0.01
N ALA A 17 -8.10 -5.32 -0.40
CA ALA A 17 -7.59 -4.16 0.32
C ALA A 17 -8.22 -4.01 1.71
N LEU A 18 -9.54 -4.20 1.82
CA LEU A 18 -10.25 -4.16 3.11
C LEU A 18 -9.80 -5.30 4.03
N HIS A 19 -9.63 -6.51 3.50
CA HIS A 19 -9.13 -7.64 4.27
C HIS A 19 -7.70 -7.41 4.79
N ALA A 20 -6.80 -6.88 3.96
CA ALA A 20 -5.44 -6.55 4.38
C ALA A 20 -5.39 -5.42 5.42
N LYS A 21 -6.41 -4.55 5.45
CA LYS A 21 -6.58 -3.56 6.53
C LYS A 21 -7.01 -4.22 7.83
N GLU A 22 -7.93 -5.18 7.77
CA GLU A 22 -8.35 -5.96 8.94
C GLU A 22 -7.21 -6.83 9.50
N SER A 23 -6.32 -7.35 8.65
CA SER A 23 -5.16 -8.15 9.06
C SER A 23 -4.00 -7.31 9.64
N GLY A 24 -4.07 -5.98 9.54
CA GLY A 24 -3.04 -5.05 10.01
C GLY A 24 -1.88 -4.80 9.04
N THR A 25 -1.82 -5.49 7.89
CA THR A 25 -0.78 -5.27 6.88
C THR A 25 -0.96 -3.92 6.18
N MET A 26 -2.20 -3.48 6.00
CA MET A 26 -2.53 -2.18 5.42
C MET A 26 -2.95 -1.20 6.51
N VAL A 27 -2.10 -0.22 6.79
CA VAL A 27 -2.40 0.84 7.76
C VAL A 27 -3.52 1.73 7.23
N CYS A 28 -3.41 2.17 5.98
CA CYS A 28 -4.47 2.90 5.30
C CYS A 28 -4.39 2.79 3.78
N VAL A 29 -5.53 2.98 3.12
CA VAL A 29 -5.65 3.13 1.68
C VAL A 29 -6.61 4.27 1.36
N TYR A 30 -6.21 5.10 0.40
CA TYR A 30 -7.01 6.20 -0.12
C TYR A 30 -7.19 6.07 -1.62
N LYS A 31 -8.43 6.29 -2.08
CA LYS A 31 -8.73 6.44 -3.50
C LYS A 31 -8.38 7.85 -3.94
N VAL A 32 -7.52 7.99 -4.94
CA VAL A 32 -7.33 9.28 -5.62
C VAL A 32 -8.57 9.54 -6.49
N ALA A 33 -9.31 10.60 -6.19
CA ALA A 33 -10.57 10.91 -6.85
C ALA A 33 -10.38 11.07 -8.37
N ALA A 34 -11.28 10.46 -9.15
CA ALA A 34 -11.34 10.51 -10.62
C ALA A 34 -10.09 10.00 -11.38
N GLN A 35 -9.13 9.35 -10.70
CA GLN A 35 -7.92 8.79 -11.33
C GLN A 35 -7.91 7.28 -11.17
N ARG A 36 -7.18 6.53 -11.99
CA ARG A 36 -7.02 5.07 -11.80
C ARG A 36 -5.88 4.76 -10.82
N ARG A 37 -5.89 5.42 -9.65
CA ARG A 37 -4.78 5.43 -8.68
C ARG A 37 -5.27 5.33 -7.23
N VAL A 38 -4.46 4.71 -6.38
CA VAL A 38 -4.61 4.70 -4.92
C VAL A 38 -3.31 5.15 -4.26
N VAL A 39 -3.43 5.64 -3.02
CA VAL A 39 -2.29 5.83 -2.12
C VAL A 39 -2.45 4.85 -0.98
N MET A 40 -1.41 4.05 -0.73
CA MET A 40 -1.42 3.03 0.32
C MET A 40 -0.28 3.27 1.30
N ILE A 41 -0.57 3.09 2.58
CA ILE A 41 0.44 2.97 3.63
C ILE A 41 0.32 1.55 4.16
N VAL A 42 1.42 0.81 4.11
CA VAL A 42 1.50 -0.59 4.51
C VAL A 42 2.55 -0.75 5.60
N ASP A 43 2.28 -1.65 6.54
CA ASP A 43 3.26 -2.10 7.54
C ASP A 43 3.68 -3.51 7.18
N VAL A 44 4.92 -3.66 6.75
CA VAL A 44 5.47 -4.91 6.20
C VAL A 44 6.87 -5.14 6.75
N PRO A 45 7.25 -6.40 7.01
CA PRO A 45 8.49 -6.71 7.72
C PRO A 45 9.76 -6.46 6.90
N ASN A 46 9.67 -6.50 5.57
CA ASN A 46 10.79 -6.29 4.65
C ASN A 46 10.29 -6.10 3.20
N HIS A 47 11.21 -5.69 2.32
CA HIS A 47 10.93 -5.44 0.91
C HIS A 47 10.52 -6.71 0.15
N ASP A 48 11.08 -7.89 0.49
CA ASP A 48 10.70 -9.15 -0.17
C ASP A 48 9.24 -9.52 0.08
N PHE A 49 8.72 -9.23 1.28
CA PHE A 49 7.32 -9.41 1.62
C PHE A 49 6.45 -8.41 0.84
N PHE A 50 6.89 -7.16 0.73
CA PHE A 50 6.20 -6.14 -0.05
C PHE A 50 6.08 -6.53 -1.54
N ASP A 51 7.16 -7.03 -2.14
CA ASP A 51 7.16 -7.50 -3.53
C ASP A 51 6.18 -8.67 -3.73
N LYS A 52 6.15 -9.63 -2.79
CA LYS A 52 5.19 -10.75 -2.86
C LYS A 52 3.74 -10.26 -2.77
N LEU A 53 3.48 -9.26 -1.94
CA LEU A 53 2.16 -8.66 -1.84
C LEU A 53 1.78 -7.97 -3.17
N GLY A 54 2.66 -7.11 -3.68
CA GLY A 54 2.38 -6.33 -4.88
C GLY A 54 2.30 -7.16 -6.16
N MET A 55 3.23 -8.11 -6.35
CA MET A 55 3.31 -8.94 -7.54
C MET A 55 2.48 -10.23 -7.45
N GLY A 56 2.08 -10.67 -6.26
CA GLY A 56 1.45 -11.97 -6.06
C GLY A 56 0.01 -11.91 -5.57
N MET A 57 -0.34 -10.93 -4.73
CA MET A 57 -1.59 -10.93 -3.98
C MET A 57 -2.61 -9.91 -4.47
N MET A 58 -2.18 -8.80 -5.09
CA MET A 58 -3.13 -7.80 -5.63
C MET A 58 -3.86 -8.36 -6.87
N PRO A 59 -5.20 -8.37 -6.90
CA PRO A 59 -5.98 -8.80 -8.08
C PRO A 59 -5.66 -8.02 -9.37
N MET A 60 -5.45 -6.71 -9.28
CA MET A 60 -5.15 -5.81 -10.40
C MET A 60 -3.65 -5.60 -10.66
N ARG A 61 -2.77 -6.46 -10.13
CA ARG A 61 -1.30 -6.37 -10.30
C ARG A 61 -0.80 -6.26 -11.74
N ASN A 62 -1.57 -6.76 -12.72
CA ASN A 62 -1.22 -6.72 -14.14
C ASN A 62 -1.82 -5.50 -14.87
N ILE A 63 -2.57 -4.66 -14.16
CA ILE A 63 -3.25 -3.48 -14.70
C ILE A 63 -2.75 -2.20 -14.04
N PHE A 64 -2.41 -2.23 -12.76
CA PHE A 64 -1.77 -1.12 -12.08
C PHE A 64 -0.26 -1.19 -12.16
N GLU A 65 0.34 -0.02 -12.33
CA GLU A 65 1.77 0.17 -12.18
C GLU A 65 2.03 0.91 -10.86
N VAL A 66 3.04 0.45 -10.13
CA VAL A 66 3.54 1.17 -8.96
C VAL A 66 4.38 2.33 -9.46
N GLU A 67 3.92 3.56 -9.21
CA GLU A 67 4.63 4.75 -9.65
C GLU A 67 5.77 5.16 -8.73
N GLU A 68 5.57 5.01 -7.42
CA GLU A 68 6.54 5.42 -6.40
C GLU A 68 6.40 4.58 -5.14
N ILE A 69 7.53 4.26 -4.52
CA ILE A 69 7.63 3.61 -3.21
C ILE A 69 8.46 4.52 -2.31
N LEU A 70 7.86 5.00 -1.23
CA LEU A 70 8.52 5.84 -0.23
C LEU A 70 8.70 5.07 1.07
N PRO A 71 9.93 4.82 1.54
CA PRO A 71 10.14 4.24 2.86
C PRO A 71 9.73 5.25 3.93
N LEU A 72 8.91 4.80 4.88
CA LEU A 72 8.45 5.60 6.00
C LEU A 72 9.14 5.13 7.29
N ARG A 73 9.36 6.06 8.21
CA ARG A 73 9.76 5.77 9.60
C ARG A 73 8.80 6.47 10.55
N GLU A 74 8.64 5.92 11.75
CA GLU A 74 7.84 6.54 12.81
C GLU A 74 8.37 7.94 13.15
N TYR A 75 7.45 8.90 13.26
CA TYR A 75 7.80 10.30 13.50
C TYR A 75 8.37 10.51 14.91
N GLU A 76 7.91 9.73 15.88
CA GLU A 76 8.36 9.73 17.27
C GLU A 76 9.86 9.44 17.36
N SER A 77 10.33 8.44 16.61
CA SER A 77 11.75 8.09 16.54
C SER A 77 12.57 9.24 15.94
N PHE A 78 12.08 9.87 14.87
CA PHE A 78 12.73 11.06 14.31
C PHE A 78 12.75 12.23 15.30
N ALA A 79 11.66 12.47 16.03
CA ALA A 79 11.59 13.52 17.04
C ALA A 79 12.57 13.29 18.21
N GLU A 80 12.85 12.05 18.58
CA GLU A 80 13.89 11.70 19.55
C GLU A 80 15.29 12.03 19.03
N ASP A 81 15.61 11.66 17.79
CA ASP A 81 16.88 11.99 17.16
C ASP A 81 17.11 13.51 17.10
N VAL A 82 16.07 14.27 16.76
CA VAL A 82 16.11 15.74 16.74
C VAL A 82 16.40 16.31 18.13
N LYS A 83 15.77 15.81 19.19
CA LYS A 83 16.05 16.22 20.59
C LYS A 83 17.50 15.95 20.97
N ARG A 84 18.06 14.84 20.49
CA ARG A 84 19.48 14.47 20.68
C ARG A 84 20.44 15.22 19.76
N ARG A 85 19.93 16.11 18.88
CA ARG A 85 20.72 16.77 17.83
C ARG A 85 21.51 15.78 16.98
N TRP A 86 20.93 14.61 16.69
CA TRP A 86 21.56 13.55 15.93
C TRP A 86 22.87 13.01 16.53
N SER A 87 23.10 13.19 17.83
CA SER A 87 24.24 12.55 18.49
C SER A 87 24.06 11.03 18.49
N ALA A 88 25.05 10.32 17.96
CA ALA A 88 25.12 8.85 17.97
C ALA A 88 25.13 8.27 19.39
#